data_AF-A0A428ZNP4-F1
#
_entry.id   AF-A0A428ZNP4-F1
#
_cell.length_a   1.000
_cell.length_b   1.000
_cell.length_c   1.000
_cell.angle_alpha   90.00
_cell.angle_beta   90.00
_cell.angle_gamma   90.00
#
_symmetry.space_group_name_H-M   'P 1'
#
loop_
_entity.id
_entity.type
_entity.pdbx_description
1 polymer ?
#
loop_
_entity_poly.entity_id
_entity_poly.type
_entity_poly.pdbx_seq_one_letter_code
_entity_poly.pdbx_strand_id
1 'polypeptide(L)'
;MLNFAWATLIGYLQSAALLNVEARTFTPLLTRWLKSTVADVIDDYAGQIDAGSYPGDEEWLELDEPLMRHLIVATEQRGLDPALPRLIHSLTARGIEAGSGAESFASLVEVIRGGGQVPATT
;
A
#
# COMPACT_ATOMS: atom_id res chain seq x y z
N MET A 1 -3.41 -15.45 -6.95
CA MET A 1 -3.32 -16.01 -5.58
C MET A 1 -1.92 -15.94 -4.98
N LEU A 2 -0.86 -16.47 -5.62
CA LEU A 2 0.50 -16.47 -5.02
C LEU A 2 1.03 -15.06 -4.68
N ASN A 3 0.88 -14.08 -5.57
CA ASN A 3 1.28 -12.69 -5.31
C ASN A 3 0.63 -12.15 -4.02
N PHE A 4 -0.70 -12.27 -3.93
CA PHE A 4 -1.49 -11.81 -2.78
C PHE A 4 -1.08 -12.51 -1.48
N ALA A 5 -0.89 -13.84 -1.52
CA ALA A 5 -0.49 -14.62 -0.35
C ALA A 5 0.87 -14.17 0.18
N TRP A 6 1.89 -14.08 -0.69
CA TRP A 6 3.23 -13.70 -0.26
C TRP A 6 3.33 -12.23 0.16
N ALA A 7 2.63 -11.32 -0.53
CA ALA A 7 2.55 -9.90 -0.13
C ALA A 7 1.91 -9.74 1.25
N THR A 8 0.85 -10.49 1.55
CA THR A 8 0.20 -10.48 2.87
C THR A 8 1.13 -11.04 3.95
N LEU A 9 1.77 -12.19 3.68
CA LEU A 9 2.64 -12.85 4.64
C LEU A 9 3.90 -12.03 4.95
N ILE A 10 4.53 -11.41 3.94
CA ILE A 10 5.70 -10.56 4.18
C ILE A 10 5.34 -9.28 4.96
N GLY A 11 4.16 -8.68 4.69
CA GLY A 11 3.66 -7.54 5.48
C GLY A 11 3.44 -7.89 6.96
N TYR A 12 2.92 -9.10 7.23
CA TYR A 12 2.79 -9.60 8.60
C TYR A 12 4.17 -9.81 9.28
N LEU A 13 5.14 -10.40 8.57
CA LEU A 13 6.50 -10.60 9.10
C LEU A 13 7.23 -9.28 9.39
N GLN A 14 7.08 -8.28 8.51
CA GLN A 14 7.61 -6.94 8.74
C GLN A 14 7.01 -6.31 10.01
N SER A 15 5.69 -6.46 10.19
CA SER A 15 4.99 -5.99 11.40
C SER A 15 5.51 -6.68 12.67
N ALA A 16 5.78 -7.99 12.59
CA ALA A 16 6.36 -8.75 13.70
C ALA A 16 7.74 -8.25 14.12
N ALA A 17 8.59 -7.92 13.14
CA ALA A 17 9.91 -7.36 13.41
C ALA A 17 9.82 -5.95 14.02
N LEU A 18 8.85 -5.12 13.60
CA LEU A 18 8.69 -3.74 14.05
C LEU A 18 8.14 -3.59 15.47
N LEU A 19 7.17 -4.42 15.86
CA LEU A 19 6.38 -4.22 17.08
C LEU A 19 7.10 -4.60 18.38
N ASN A 20 8.27 -5.25 18.32
CA ASN A 20 9.10 -5.66 19.48
C ASN A 20 8.30 -6.25 20.67
N VAL A 21 7.24 -7.01 20.37
CA VAL A 21 6.43 -7.79 21.31
C VAL A 21 6.26 -9.21 20.75
N GLU A 22 5.82 -10.15 21.59
CA GLU A 22 5.54 -11.51 21.10
C GLU A 22 4.52 -11.48 19.97
N ALA A 23 4.78 -12.25 18.90
CA ALA A 23 3.90 -12.28 17.73
C ALA A 23 2.44 -12.59 18.12
N ARG A 24 2.26 -13.58 19.00
CA ARG A 24 0.95 -14.02 19.50
C ARG A 24 0.16 -12.91 20.20
N THR A 25 0.80 -11.85 20.69
CA THR A 25 0.14 -10.72 21.33
C THR A 25 -0.62 -9.86 20.32
N PHE A 26 -0.03 -9.57 19.15
CA PHE A 26 -0.67 -8.68 18.16
C PHE A 26 -1.36 -9.43 17.01
N THR A 27 -1.07 -10.73 16.79
CA THR A 27 -1.71 -11.52 15.72
C THR A 27 -3.25 -11.45 15.76
N PRO A 28 -3.94 -11.55 16.92
CA PRO A 28 -5.39 -11.49 16.95
C PRO A 28 -5.94 -10.15 16.43
N LEU A 29 -5.24 -9.05 16.72
CA LEU A 29 -5.61 -7.72 16.24
C LEU A 29 -5.48 -7.62 14.71
N LEU A 30 -4.30 -7.99 14.16
CA LEU A 30 -4.07 -7.90 12.72
C LEU A 30 -4.96 -8.87 11.92
N THR A 31 -5.20 -10.07 12.43
CA THR A 31 -6.09 -11.03 11.75
C THR A 31 -7.56 -10.60 11.81
N ARG A 32 -8.00 -9.93 12.88
CA ARG A 32 -9.33 -9.31 12.93
C ARG A 32 -9.43 -8.19 11.90
N TRP A 33 -8.48 -7.26 11.90
CA TRP A 33 -8.45 -6.14 10.96
C TRP A 33 -8.40 -6.61 9.50
N LEU A 34 -7.61 -7.64 9.18
CA LEU A 34 -7.57 -8.26 7.86
C LEU A 34 -8.95 -8.79 7.41
N LYS A 35 -9.71 -9.37 8.35
CA LYS A 35 -11.03 -9.96 8.05
C LYS A 35 -12.16 -8.94 7.99
N SER A 36 -12.10 -7.88 8.79
CA SER A 36 -13.21 -6.95 8.96
C SER A 36 -13.02 -5.59 8.30
N THR A 37 -11.81 -5.29 7.81
CA THR A 37 -11.50 -3.97 7.25
C THR A 37 -10.81 -4.13 5.92
N VAL A 38 -9.70 -4.88 5.87
CA VAL A 38 -8.96 -5.08 4.61
C VAL A 38 -9.79 -5.85 3.59
N ALA A 39 -10.62 -6.81 4.03
CA ALA A 39 -11.53 -7.52 3.14
C ALA A 39 -12.52 -6.57 2.44
N ASP A 40 -13.10 -5.62 3.19
CA ASP A 40 -14.04 -4.63 2.64
C ASP A 40 -13.33 -3.64 1.71
N VAL A 41 -12.11 -3.19 2.07
CA VAL A 41 -11.27 -2.35 1.20
C VAL A 41 -10.92 -3.05 -0.11
N ILE A 42 -10.63 -4.35 -0.09
CA ILE A 42 -10.35 -5.12 -1.31
C ILE A 42 -11.59 -5.19 -2.22
N ASP A 43 -12.78 -5.37 -1.64
CA ASP A 43 -14.04 -5.40 -2.40
C ASP A 43 -14.32 -4.04 -3.05
N ASP A 44 -14.13 -2.96 -2.30
CA ASP A 44 -14.25 -1.60 -2.82
C ASP A 44 -13.23 -1.31 -3.94
N TYR A 45 -11.97 -1.68 -3.76
CA TYR A 45 -10.94 -1.55 -4.80
C TYR A 45 -11.28 -2.33 -6.06
N ALA A 46 -11.90 -3.51 -5.94
CA ALA A 46 -12.35 -4.25 -7.13
C ALA A 46 -13.38 -3.44 -7.92
N GLY A 47 -14.35 -2.81 -7.24
CA GLY A 47 -15.33 -1.92 -7.86
C GLY A 47 -14.67 -0.71 -8.54
N GLN A 48 -13.72 -0.05 -7.88
CA GLN A 48 -12.98 1.08 -8.45
C GLN A 48 -12.16 0.68 -9.69
N ILE A 49 -11.46 -0.45 -9.62
CA ILE A 49 -10.62 -0.97 -10.72
C ILE A 49 -11.49 -1.34 -11.94
N ASP A 50 -12.62 -2.00 -11.73
CA ASP A 50 -13.52 -2.38 -12.83
C ASP A 50 -14.21 -1.16 -13.46
N ALA A 51 -14.50 -0.13 -12.66
CA ALA A 51 -15.04 1.14 -13.14
C ALA A 51 -13.99 2.03 -13.84
N GLY A 52 -12.69 1.81 -13.59
CA GLY A 52 -11.61 2.67 -14.06
C GLY A 52 -11.67 4.08 -13.45
N SER A 53 -12.22 4.22 -12.25
CA SER A 53 -12.40 5.48 -11.53
C SER A 53 -12.00 5.31 -10.07
N TYR A 54 -11.17 6.22 -9.56
CA TYR A 54 -10.50 6.08 -8.27
C TYR A 54 -10.83 7.25 -7.33
N PRO A 55 -12.07 7.35 -6.81
CA PRO A 55 -12.45 8.45 -5.93
C PRO A 55 -11.58 8.47 -4.66
N GLY A 56 -11.02 9.63 -4.32
CA GLY A 56 -10.18 9.84 -3.13
C GLY A 56 -10.92 10.49 -1.96
N ASP A 57 -12.24 10.32 -1.87
CA ASP A 57 -13.09 11.03 -0.89
C ASP A 57 -12.83 10.61 0.57
N GLU A 58 -12.34 9.37 0.78
CA GLU A 58 -12.04 8.82 2.11
C GLU A 58 -10.52 8.81 2.41
N GLU A 59 -9.72 8.35 1.44
CA GLU A 59 -8.26 8.21 1.53
C GLU A 59 -7.66 8.43 0.13
N TRP A 60 -6.53 9.13 0.03
CA TRP A 60 -5.88 9.46 -1.24
C TRP A 60 -4.35 9.42 -1.15
N LEU A 61 -3.66 9.25 -2.28
CA LEU A 61 -2.21 9.02 -2.31
C LEU A 61 -1.39 10.09 -1.56
N GLU A 62 -1.70 11.38 -1.76
CA GLU A 62 -1.00 12.47 -1.08
C GLU A 62 -1.25 12.51 0.44
N LEU A 63 -2.38 11.97 0.91
CA LEU A 63 -2.66 11.83 2.34
C LEU A 63 -1.77 10.75 2.98
N ASP A 64 -1.58 9.64 2.28
CA ASP A 64 -0.91 8.45 2.82
C ASP A 64 0.60 8.45 2.63
N GLU A 65 1.11 9.12 1.59
CA GLU A 65 2.55 9.17 1.28
C GLU A 65 3.41 9.57 2.50
N PRO A 66 3.02 10.56 3.32
CA PRO A 66 3.75 10.89 4.54
C PRO A 66 3.79 9.74 5.56
N LEU A 67 2.73 8.93 5.68
CA LEU A 67 2.69 7.77 6.58
C LEU A 67 3.68 6.69 6.14
N MET A 68 3.81 6.48 4.83
CA MET A 68 4.78 5.53 4.26
C MET A 68 6.22 6.00 4.51
N ARG A 69 6.51 7.30 4.35
CA ARG A 69 7.82 7.86 4.71
C ARG A 69 8.13 7.68 6.19
N HIS A 70 7.15 7.91 7.08
CA HIS A 70 7.33 7.67 8.51
C HIS A 70 7.61 6.18 8.80
N LEU A 71 6.92 5.26 8.12
CA LEU A 71 7.16 3.83 8.28
C LEU A 71 8.58 3.43 7.83
N ILE A 72 9.10 3.99 6.73
CA ILE A 72 10.48 3.77 6.28
C ILE A 72 11.46 4.21 7.38
N VAL A 73 11.33 5.46 7.85
CA VAL A 73 12.22 6.02 8.88
C VAL A 73 12.13 5.21 10.18
N ALA A 74 10.93 4.84 10.63
CA ALA A 74 10.74 4.06 11.84
C ALA A 74 11.32 2.63 11.75
N THR A 75 11.33 2.06 10.54
CA THR A 75 11.95 0.76 10.24
C THR A 75 13.47 0.88 10.31
N GLU A 76 14.05 1.88 9.65
CA GLU A 76 15.50 2.12 9.64
C GLU A 76 16.05 2.44 11.02
N GLN A 77 15.33 3.24 11.82
CA GLN A 77 15.70 3.55 13.20
C GLN A 77 15.77 2.31 14.12
N ARG A 78 15.06 1.23 13.76
CA ARG A 78 15.11 -0.05 14.46
C ARG A 78 16.18 -1.00 13.90
N GLY A 79 16.98 -0.55 12.92
CA GLY A 79 17.99 -1.37 12.25
C GLY A 79 17.40 -2.48 11.38
N LEU A 80 16.15 -2.34 10.96
CA LEU A 80 15.44 -3.32 10.13
C LEU A 80 15.52 -2.94 8.65
N ASP A 81 15.34 -3.94 7.77
CA ASP A 81 15.29 -3.72 6.31
C ASP A 81 13.99 -3.01 5.88
N PRO A 82 14.05 -1.82 5.26
CA PRO A 82 12.89 -1.07 4.80
C PRO A 82 12.45 -1.38 3.36
N ALA A 83 12.91 -2.48 2.74
CA ALA A 83 12.60 -2.78 1.33
C ALA A 83 11.10 -2.78 1.00
N LEU A 84 10.27 -3.40 1.85
CA LEU A 84 8.81 -3.43 1.64
C LEU A 84 8.16 -2.04 1.71
N PRO A 85 8.32 -1.24 2.79
CA PRO A 85 7.73 0.09 2.83
C PRO A 85 8.30 1.03 1.76
N ARG A 86 9.57 0.86 1.34
CA ARG A 86 10.14 1.59 0.20
C ARG A 86 9.46 1.24 -1.14
N LEU A 87 9.11 -0.03 -1.37
CA LEU A 87 8.37 -0.43 -2.56
C LEU A 87 6.99 0.24 -2.62
N ILE A 88 6.27 0.22 -1.50
CA ILE A 88 4.93 0.82 -1.37
C ILE A 88 5.01 2.33 -1.61
N HIS A 89 5.97 3.00 -0.96
CA HIS A 89 6.24 4.44 -1.15
C HIS A 89 6.60 4.77 -2.59
N SER A 90 7.46 3.97 -3.23
CA SER A 90 7.89 4.18 -4.61
C SER A 90 6.73 4.12 -5.62
N LEU A 91 5.80 3.19 -5.45
CA LEU A 91 4.59 3.12 -6.29
C LEU A 91 3.68 4.33 -6.06
N THR A 92 3.48 4.70 -4.80
CA THR A 92 2.66 5.86 -4.40
C THR A 92 3.22 7.16 -4.96
N ALA A 93 4.51 7.40 -4.81
CA ALA A 93 5.20 8.57 -5.35
C ALA A 93 5.06 8.65 -6.88
N ARG A 94 5.22 7.53 -7.59
CA ARG A 94 5.01 7.48 -9.04
C ARG A 94 3.56 7.79 -9.45
N GLY A 95 2.58 7.37 -8.65
CA GLY A 95 1.17 7.72 -8.86
C GLY A 95 0.91 9.21 -8.69
N ILE A 96 1.44 9.80 -7.61
CA ILE A 96 1.37 11.25 -7.36
C ILE A 96 2.03 12.03 -8.50
N GLU A 97 3.23 11.64 -8.92
CA GLU A 97 3.96 12.27 -10.04
C GLU A 97 3.20 12.16 -11.37
N ALA A 98 2.39 11.11 -11.56
CA ALA A 98 1.54 10.92 -12.73
C ALA A 98 0.22 11.72 -12.67
N GLY A 99 -0.05 12.45 -11.58
CA GLY A 99 -1.25 13.27 -11.40
C GLY A 99 -2.39 12.60 -10.62
N SER A 100 -2.20 11.37 -10.13
CA SER A 100 -3.18 10.63 -9.33
C SER A 100 -3.14 10.98 -7.84
N GLY A 101 -2.56 12.12 -7.47
CA GLY A 101 -2.30 12.47 -6.07
C GLY A 101 -3.55 12.48 -5.18
N ALA A 102 -4.67 12.98 -5.72
CA ALA A 102 -5.97 13.02 -5.04
C ALA A 102 -6.85 11.78 -5.29
N GLU A 103 -6.30 10.73 -5.90
CA GLU A 103 -7.01 9.48 -6.15
C GLU A 103 -6.79 8.48 -5.02
N SER A 104 -7.74 7.55 -4.88
CA SER A 104 -7.62 6.39 -3.99
C SER A 104 -6.37 5.57 -4.29
N PHE A 105 -5.88 4.84 -3.28
CA PHE A 105 -4.73 3.93 -3.42
C PHE A 105 -4.93 2.84 -4.49
N ALA A 106 -6.19 2.52 -4.85
CA ALA A 106 -6.50 1.60 -5.95
C ALA A 106 -5.95 2.07 -7.32
N SER A 107 -5.78 3.39 -7.52
CA SER A 107 -5.22 3.97 -8.76
C SER A 107 -3.83 3.44 -9.11
N LEU A 108 -3.07 2.94 -8.12
CA LEU A 108 -1.75 2.36 -8.33
C LEU A 108 -1.75 1.13 -9.23
N VAL A 109 -2.92 0.52 -9.50
CA VAL A 109 -3.05 -0.51 -10.53
C VAL A 109 -2.58 0.00 -11.91
N GLU A 110 -2.81 1.27 -12.24
CA GLU A 110 -2.38 1.87 -13.51
C GLU A 110 -0.86 2.09 -13.55
N VAL A 111 -0.29 2.49 -12.41
CA VAL A 111 1.17 2.61 -12.23
C VAL A 111 1.85 1.25 -12.41
N ILE A 112 1.23 0.18 -11.91
CA ILE A 112 1.70 -1.21 -12.04
C ILE A 112 1.53 -1.73 -13.48
N ARG A 113 0.43 -1.38 -14.16
CA ARG A 113 0.21 -1.69 -15.58
C ARG A 113 1.20 -0.99 -16.51
N GLY A 114 1.86 0.07 -16.05
CA GLY A 114 2.86 0.82 -16.80
C GLY A 114 2.35 2.12 -17.42
N GLY A 115 1.20 2.63 -16.98
CA GLY A 115 0.54 3.85 -17.51
C GLY A 115 1.28 5.17 -17.27
N GLY A 116 2.48 5.16 -16.67
CA GLY A 116 3.32 6.36 -16.47
C GLY A 116 4.12 6.81 -17.71
N GLN A 117 3.95 6.17 -18.88
CA GLN A 117 4.58 6.58 -20.12
C GLN A 117 3.53 7.19 -21.07
N VAL A 118 3.36 8.50 -21.02
CA VAL A 118 2.69 9.24 -22.10
C VAL A 118 3.58 9.16 -23.36
N PRO A 119 3.05 8.83 -24.55
CA PRO A 119 3.84 8.69 -25.77
C PRO A 119 4.44 10.03 -26.21
N ALA A 120 5.72 10.02 -26.57
CA ALA A 120 6.36 11.15 -27.22
C ALA A 120 5.65 11.44 -28.55
N THR A 121 4.99 12.59 -28.62
CA THR A 121 4.48 13.14 -29.88
C THR A 121 5.58 14.02 -30.47
N THR A 122 6.31 13.52 -31.47
CA THR A 122 6.90 14.31 -32.57
C THR A 122 7.20 13.37 -33.72
#